data_AF-A0A6H5I3J7-F1
#
_entry.id   AF-A0A6H5I3J7-F1
#
_cell.length_a   1.000
_cell.length_b   1.000
_cell.length_c   1.000
_cell.angle_alpha   90.00
_cell.angle_beta   90.00
_cell.angle_gamma   90.00
#
_symmetry.space_group_name_H-M   'P 1'
#
loop_
_entity.id
_entity.type
_entity.pdbx_description
1 polymer ?
#
loop_
_entity_poly.entity_id
_entity_poly.type
_entity_poly.pdbx_seq_one_letter_code
_entity_poly.pdbx_strand_id
1 'polypeptide(L)'
;MYSVDIQNGGVIKKIKGIKSSVVKNTITFDDYLQCLRENTIISREQHNIRSRLHVLRSEKERKIALSPHDDKRYLVPGTVDTLPWGHKDIANEPPAKKPKYN
;
A
#
# COMPACT_ATOMS: atom_id res chain seq x y z
N MET A 1 1.17 -5.04 1.33
CA MET A 1 2.17 -4.40 2.21
C MET A 1 2.02 -5.08 3.55
N TYR A 2 3.09 -5.29 4.33
CA TYR A 2 2.93 -5.95 5.63
C TYR A 2 3.89 -5.40 6.67
N SER A 3 3.50 -5.54 7.93
CA SER A 3 4.36 -5.32 9.08
C SER A 3 4.23 -6.48 10.05
N VAL A 4 5.34 -6.89 10.65
CA VAL A 4 5.37 -7.96 11.66
C VAL A 4 6.13 -7.44 12.86
N ASP A 5 5.53 -7.54 14.04
CA ASP A 5 6.20 -7.29 15.31
C ASP A 5 6.58 -8.64 15.93
N ILE A 6 7.88 -8.86 16.09
CA ILE A 6 8.44 -10.12 16.60
C ILE A 6 8.89 -9.86 18.03
N GLN A 7 8.37 -10.64 18.98
CA GLN A 7 8.82 -10.60 20.38
C GLN A 7 10.35 -10.71 20.43
N ASN A 8 11.02 -9.70 20.99
CA ASN A 8 12.48 -9.57 21.06
C ASN A 8 13.23 -9.50 19.72
N GLY A 9 12.54 -9.53 18.57
CA GLY A 9 13.12 -9.45 17.22
C GLY A 9 12.89 -8.10 16.52
N GLY A 10 12.04 -7.25 17.11
CA GLY A 10 11.70 -5.93 16.59
C GLY A 10 10.70 -5.97 15.43
N VAL A 11 10.50 -4.81 14.82
CA VAL A 11 9.46 -4.61 13.80
C VAL A 11 10.03 -4.69 12.38
N ILE A 12 9.49 -5.59 11.57
CA ILE A 12 9.78 -5.70 10.14
C ILE A 12 8.67 -5.00 9.35
N LYS A 13 9.05 -4.05 8.46
CA LYS A 13 8.12 -3.29 7.60
C LYS A 13 8.46 -3.51 6.12
N LYS A 14 7.47 -3.91 5.30
CA LYS A 14 7.63 -4.09 3.85
C LYS A 14 6.54 -3.37 3.06
N ILE A 15 6.98 -2.37 2.30
CA ILE A 15 6.14 -1.53 1.43
C ILE A 15 6.77 -1.49 0.04
N LYS A 16 6.11 -2.10 -0.95
CA LYS A 16 6.62 -2.13 -2.32
C LYS A 16 6.44 -0.75 -2.97
N GLY A 17 7.48 -0.26 -3.64
CA GLY A 17 7.41 0.99 -4.43
C GLY A 17 7.68 2.27 -3.65
N ILE A 18 7.88 2.17 -2.33
CA ILE A 18 8.35 3.25 -1.44
C ILE A 18 9.82 3.02 -1.10
N LYS A 19 10.60 4.10 -1.02
CA LYS A 19 12.03 4.03 -0.63
C LYS A 19 12.22 3.47 0.77
N SER A 20 13.23 2.61 0.94
CA SER A 20 13.57 2.01 2.24
C SER A 20 13.85 3.02 3.35
N SER A 21 14.50 4.15 3.02
CA SER A 21 14.74 5.25 3.97
C SER A 21 13.43 5.87 4.47
N VAL A 22 12.45 6.07 3.59
CA VAL A 22 11.12 6.59 3.95
C VAL A 22 10.40 5.58 4.84
N VAL A 23 10.42 4.29 4.49
CA VAL A 23 9.82 3.22 5.32
C VAL A 23 10.46 3.15 6.70
N LYS A 24 11.80 3.28 6.80
CA LYS A 24 12.52 3.22 8.07
C LYS A 24 12.14 4.40 8.98
N ASN A 25 12.08 5.60 8.42
CA ASN A 25 12.04 6.84 9.20
C ASN A 25 10.63 7.41 9.43
N THR A 26 9.65 7.04 8.60
CA THR A 26 8.33 7.72 8.61
C THR A 26 7.13 6.77 8.72
N ILE A 27 7.37 5.46 8.75
CA ILE A 27 6.32 4.45 8.93
C ILE A 27 6.57 3.67 10.21
N THR A 28 5.55 3.53 11.05
CA THR A 28 5.56 2.74 12.28
C THR A 28 4.74 1.45 12.13
N PHE A 29 4.76 0.58 13.15
CA PHE A 29 3.84 -0.57 13.21
C PHE A 29 2.39 -0.09 13.39
N ASP A 30 2.19 0.94 14.21
CA ASP A 30 0.86 1.50 14.49
C ASP A 30 0.21 2.10 13.25
N ASP A 31 0.98 2.71 12.34
CA ASP A 31 0.47 3.17 11.03
C ASP A 31 -0.22 2.02 10.27
N TYR A 32 0.33 0.79 10.34
CA TYR A 32 -0.30 -0.38 9.72
C TYR A 32 -1.59 -0.80 10.43
N LEU A 33 -1.59 -0.82 11.77
CA LEU A 33 -2.78 -1.14 12.54
C LEU A 33 -3.90 -0.12 12.30
N GLN A 34 -3.55 1.16 12.25
CA GLN A 34 -4.46 2.25 11.96
C GLN A 34 -5.07 2.09 10.56
N CYS A 35 -4.22 1.92 9.54
CA CYS A 35 -4.65 1.68 8.16
C CYS A 35 -5.64 0.52 8.07
N LEU A 36 -5.34 -0.60 8.73
CA LEU A 36 -6.18 -1.80 8.74
C LEU A 36 -7.52 -1.60 9.48
N ARG A 37 -7.50 -1.00 10.68
CA ARG A 37 -8.67 -0.90 11.55
C ARG A 37 -9.61 0.23 11.17
N GLU A 38 -9.06 1.35 10.74
CA GLU A 38 -9.81 2.56 10.40
C GLU A 38 -10.13 2.65 8.91
N ASN A 39 -9.69 1.66 8.12
CA ASN A 39 -9.84 1.65 6.66
C ASN A 39 -9.28 2.94 6.02
N THR A 40 -8.14 3.40 6.52
CA THR A 40 -7.50 4.67 6.11
C THR A 40 -6.32 4.43 5.17
N ILE A 41 -6.12 5.36 4.24
CA ILE A 41 -5.00 5.33 3.31
C ILE A 41 -3.93 6.30 3.78
N ILE A 42 -2.71 5.81 3.90
CA ILE A 42 -1.58 6.60 4.38
C ILE A 42 -0.66 6.87 3.20
N SER A 43 -0.41 8.15 2.91
CA SER A 43 0.57 8.56 1.91
C SER A 43 1.85 9.08 2.56
N ARG A 44 2.97 8.90 1.86
CA ARG A 44 4.27 9.46 2.23
C ARG A 44 4.91 10.14 1.05
N GLU A 45 5.70 11.14 1.38
CA GLU A 45 6.50 11.86 0.42
C GLU A 45 7.89 11.21 0.28
N GLN A 46 8.41 11.24 -0.93
CA GLN A 46 9.78 10.86 -1.21
C GLN A 46 10.41 11.80 -2.22
N HIS A 47 11.68 12.09 -2.01
CA HIS A 47 12.49 12.86 -2.95
C HIS A 47 13.28 11.94 -3.87
N ASN A 48 13.33 12.26 -5.15
CA ASN A 48 14.03 11.51 -6.18
C ASN A 48 14.80 12.47 -7.09
N ILE A 49 15.93 12.03 -7.66
CA ILE A 49 16.53 12.69 -8.80
C ILE A 49 16.07 11.90 -10.04
N ARG A 50 15.42 12.56 -10.99
CA ARG A 50 14.93 11.93 -12.23
C ARG A 50 15.36 12.74 -13.45
N SER A 51 15.59 12.03 -14.55
CA SER A 51 15.79 12.64 -15.87
C SER A 51 14.45 12.67 -16.62
N ARG A 52 14.08 13.84 -17.13
CA ARG A 52 12.96 13.99 -18.09
C ARG A 52 13.48 14.75 -19.30
N LEU A 53 13.32 14.18 -20.49
CA LEU A 53 13.83 14.76 -21.74
C LEU A 53 15.30 15.19 -21.62
N HIS A 54 16.14 14.30 -21.07
CA HIS A 54 17.57 14.51 -20.83
C HIS A 54 17.94 15.63 -19.83
N VAL A 55 16.97 16.19 -19.10
CA VAL A 55 17.22 17.17 -18.03
C VAL A 55 17.03 16.54 -16.66
N LEU A 56 18.09 16.55 -15.84
CA LEU A 56 18.06 16.07 -14.46
C LEU A 56 17.36 17.09 -13.55
N ARG A 57 16.45 16.60 -12.71
CA ARG A 57 15.73 17.40 -11.72
C ARG A 57 15.57 16.64 -10.42
N SER A 58 15.54 17.38 -9.32
CA SER A 58 15.04 16.89 -8.03
C SER A 58 13.52 16.98 -8.02
N GLU A 59 12.86 15.85 -7.84
CA GLU A 59 11.41 15.71 -7.82
C GLU A 59 10.95 15.25 -6.44
N LYS A 60 9.89 15.90 -5.95
CA LYS A 60 9.14 15.52 -4.75
C LYS A 60 7.90 14.76 -5.21
N GLU A 61 7.74 13.53 -4.74
CA GLU A 61 6.66 12.64 -5.15
C GLU A 61 5.89 12.15 -3.92
N ARG A 62 4.58 12.38 -3.89
CA ARG A 62 3.67 11.81 -2.88
C ARG A 62 3.17 10.46 -3.40
N LYS A 63 3.34 9.40 -2.61
CA LYS A 63 2.87 8.06 -2.92
C LYS A 63 2.01 7.49 -1.81
N ILE A 64 1.04 6.65 -2.17
CA ILE A 64 0.33 5.82 -1.21
C ILE A 64 1.33 4.80 -0.65
N ALA A 65 1.57 4.90 0.65
CA ALA A 65 2.49 4.05 1.38
C ALA A 65 1.77 2.89 2.07
N LEU A 66 0.54 3.09 2.56
CA LEU A 66 -0.32 2.04 3.11
C LEU A 66 -1.75 2.23 2.61
N SER A 67 -2.43 1.11 2.37
CA SER A 67 -3.80 1.01 1.88
C SER A 67 -4.41 -0.24 2.51
N PRO A 68 -5.65 -0.16 3.02
CA PRO A 68 -6.37 -1.31 3.56
C PRO A 68 -6.89 -2.24 2.46
N HIS A 69 -6.96 -1.74 1.23
CA HIS A 69 -7.48 -2.48 0.08
C HIS A 69 -6.35 -3.26 -0.60
N ASP A 70 -6.56 -4.58 -0.76
CA ASP A 70 -5.70 -5.42 -1.61
C ASP A 70 -6.26 -5.48 -3.04
N ASP A 71 -5.77 -4.59 -3.90
CA ASP A 71 -6.21 -4.50 -5.29
C ASP A 71 -5.91 -5.76 -6.13
N LYS A 72 -5.11 -6.71 -5.63
CA LYS A 72 -4.68 -7.89 -6.39
C LYS A 72 -5.60 -9.08 -6.24
N ARG A 73 -6.51 -9.06 -5.26
CA ARG A 73 -7.43 -10.15 -4.98
C ARG A 73 -8.83 -9.60 -4.73
N TYR A 74 -9.84 -10.41 -5.00
CA TYR A 74 -11.22 -10.13 -4.64
C TYR A 74 -11.44 -10.51 -3.18
N LEU A 75 -11.85 -9.56 -2.35
CA LEU A 75 -12.30 -9.85 -0.98
C LEU A 75 -13.73 -10.35 -1.04
N VAL A 76 -13.98 -11.56 -0.51
CA VAL A 76 -15.34 -12.10 -0.44
C VAL A 76 -16.14 -11.29 0.59
N PRO A 77 -17.26 -10.65 0.20
CA PRO A 77 -18.00 -9.75 1.08
C PRO A 77 -18.38 -10.40 2.41
N GLY A 78 -18.13 -9.69 3.52
CA GLY A 78 -18.45 -10.18 4.86
C GLY A 78 -17.49 -11.24 5.42
N THR A 79 -16.40 -11.54 4.73
CA THR A 79 -15.39 -12.52 5.18
C THR A 79 -13.97 -11.94 5.12
N VAL A 80 -12.99 -12.71 5.59
CA VAL A 80 -11.55 -12.41 5.41
C VAL A 80 -10.94 -13.18 4.24
N ASP A 81 -11.73 -14.02 3.56
CA ASP A 81 -11.26 -14.86 2.48
C ASP A 81 -11.12 -14.04 1.20
N THR A 82 -10.08 -14.36 0.43
CA THR A 82 -9.78 -13.65 -0.82
C THR A 82 -9.63 -14.62 -1.98
N LEU A 83 -10.26 -14.29 -3.10
CA LEU A 83 -10.20 -15.07 -4.35
C LEU A 83 -9.30 -14.36 -5.37
N PRO A 84 -8.58 -15.10 -6.23
CA PRO A 84 -7.93 -14.50 -7.40
C PRO A 84 -8.97 -13.86 -8.33
N TRP A 85 -8.65 -12.72 -8.93
CA TRP A 85 -9.52 -12.13 -9.96
C TRP A 85 -9.79 -13.13 -11.10
N GLY A 86 -11.05 -13.25 -11.52
CA GLY A 86 -11.49 -14.23 -12.53
C GLY A 86 -11.81 -15.63 -11.99
N HIS A 87 -11.78 -15.84 -10.67
CA HIS A 87 -12.26 -17.08 -10.06
C HIS A 87 -13.76 -17.30 -10.35
N LYS A 88 -14.17 -18.55 -10.59
CA LYS A 88 -15.54 -18.93 -10.97
C LYS A 88 -16.64 -18.48 -10.00
N ASP A 89 -16.28 -18.34 -8.72
CA ASP A 89 -17.21 -17.95 -7.64
C ASP A 89 -17.34 -16.43 -7.50
N ILE A 90 -16.56 -15.66 -8.28
CA ILE A 90 -16.74 -14.23 -8.42
C ILE A 90 -17.85 -14.06 -9.46
N ALA A 91 -19.01 -13.54 -9.04
CA ALA A 91 -20.04 -13.12 -9.98
C ALA A 91 -19.40 -12.20 -11.03
N ASN A 92 -19.82 -12.29 -12.29
CA ASN A 92 -19.30 -11.48 -13.42
C ASN A 92 -19.64 -9.98 -13.29
N GLU A 93 -19.62 -9.43 -12.09
CA GLU A 93 -19.71 -8.01 -11.83
C GLU A 93 -18.38 -7.35 -12.20
N PRO A 94 -18.41 -6.25 -12.98
CA PRO A 94 -17.21 -5.50 -13.26
C PRO A 94 -16.60 -5.03 -11.93
N PRO A 95 -15.27 -5.11 -11.76
CA PRO A 95 -14.63 -4.66 -10.54
C PRO A 95 -15.05 -3.22 -10.25
N ALA A 96 -15.40 -2.93 -9.00
CA ALA A 96 -15.76 -1.58 -8.57
C ALA A 96 -14.71 -0.59 -9.09
N LYS A 97 -15.17 0.51 -9.73
CA LYS A 97 -14.26 1.54 -10.25
C LYS A 97 -13.37 2.01 -9.11
N LYS A 98 -12.05 1.94 -9.33
CA LYS A 98 -11.05 2.34 -8.34
C LYS A 98 -11.36 3.74 -7.83
N PRO A 99 -11.28 4.00 -6.52
CA PRO A 99 -11.23 5.36 -6.02
C PRO A 99 -10.06 6.06 -6.71
N LYS A 100 -10.32 7.21 -7.35
CA LYS A 100 -9.23 8.07 -7.80
C LYS A 100 -8.66 8.73 -6.56
N TYR A 101 -7.50 8.26 -6.12
CA TYR A 101 -6.76 8.93 -5.07
C TYR A 101 -6.10 10.17 -5.68
N ASN A 102 -6.56 11.36 -5.26
CA ASN A 102 -6.05 12.66 -5.70
C ASN A 102 -4.66 13.00 -5.11
#